data_AF-A0A967S9M8-F1
#
_entry.id   AF-A0A967S9M8-F1
#
_cell.length_a   1.000
_cell.length_b   1.000
_cell.length_c   1.000
_cell.angle_alpha   90.00
_cell.angle_beta   90.00
_cell.angle_gamma   90.00
#
_symmetry.space_group_name_H-M   'P 1'
#
loop_
_entity.id
_entity.type
_entity.pdbx_description
1 polymer ?
#
loop_
_entity_poly.entity_id
_entity_poly.type
_entity_poly.pdbx_seq_one_letter_code
_entity_poly.pdbx_strand_id
1 'polypeptide(L)' 'DPGESGSVGEYYWGGAYGTWFWIDPVEDLVFVGMIQQRGAGRPDVRSLSR' A
#
# COMPACT_ATOMS: atom_id res chain seq x y z
N ASP A 1 -3.76 -14.57 -6.35
CA ASP A 1 -4.13 -14.38 -7.77
C ASP A 1 -5.48 -15.00 -8.06
N PRO A 2 -6.40 -14.29 -8.73
CA PRO A 2 -6.16 -13.29 -9.77
C PRO A 2 -6.73 -11.89 -9.47
N GLY A 3 -5.98 -10.86 -9.83
CA GLY A 3 -6.39 -9.46 -9.73
C GLY A 3 -5.26 -8.59 -9.19
N GLU A 4 -4.12 -8.62 -9.88
CA GLU A 4 -2.97 -7.74 -9.63
C GLU A 4 -3.47 -6.29 -9.62
N SER A 5 -3.64 -5.72 -8.43
CA SER A 5 -4.25 -4.41 -8.23
C SER A 5 -3.19 -3.31 -8.18
N GLY A 6 -2.37 -3.25 -9.21
CA GLY A 6 -1.22 -2.36 -9.40
C GLY A 6 -0.57 -2.66 -10.75
N SER A 7 0.24 -1.74 -11.28
CA SER A 7 0.98 -1.97 -12.53
C SER A 7 1.94 -3.16 -12.42
N VAL A 8 2.29 -3.77 -13.56
CA VAL A 8 3.30 -4.84 -13.60
C VAL A 8 4.62 -4.31 -13.05
N GLY A 9 5.14 -4.97 -12.02
CA GLY A 9 6.39 -4.56 -11.36
C GLY A 9 6.22 -3.55 -10.22
N GLU A 10 5.00 -3.31 -9.75
CA GLU A 10 4.76 -2.51 -8.54
C GLU A 10 5.36 -3.20 -7.28
N TYR A 11 6.06 -2.43 -6.46
CA TYR A 11 6.57 -2.90 -5.16
C TYR A 11 5.70 -2.35 -4.04
N TYR A 12 5.36 -3.17 -3.04
CA TYR A 12 4.51 -2.77 -1.92
C TYR A 12 5.01 -3.32 -0.57
N TRP A 13 4.80 -2.53 0.49
CA TRP A 13 4.99 -2.98 1.86
C TRP A 13 4.03 -2.28 2.83
N GLY A 14 3.58 -3.02 3.85
CA GLY A 14 2.75 -2.50 4.94
C GLY A 14 3.45 -2.63 6.29
N GLY A 15 3.45 -1.55 7.06
CA GLY A 15 3.98 -1.48 8.42
C GLY A 15 2.95 -1.84 9.50
N ALA A 16 3.46 -2.36 10.63
CA ALA A 16 2.64 -2.89 11.73
C ALA A 16 1.72 -1.84 12.39
N TYR A 17 2.05 -0.56 12.28
CA TYR A 17 1.31 0.56 12.88
C TYR A 17 0.49 1.36 11.86
N GLY A 18 0.25 0.77 10.68
CA GLY A 18 -0.59 1.38 9.65
C GLY A 18 0.15 2.30 8.70
N THR A 19 1.49 2.32 8.69
CA THR A 19 2.25 2.91 7.57
C THR A 19 2.23 1.97 6.37
N TRP A 20 2.34 2.49 5.15
CA TRP A 20 2.52 1.69 3.94
C TRP A 20 3.15 2.50 2.82
N PHE A 21 3.76 1.81 1.87
CA PHE A 21 4.24 2.43 0.63
C PHE A 21 4.00 1.51 -0.55
N TRP A 22 3.98 2.11 -1.73
CA TRP A 22 4.16 1.40 -2.98
C TRP A 22 4.95 2.26 -3.98
N ILE A 23 5.56 1.59 -4.95
CA ILE A 23 6.35 2.18 -6.03
C ILE A 23 5.82 1.60 -7.33
N ASP A 24 5.31 2.46 -8.21
CA ASP A 24 4.86 2.11 -9.55
C ASP A 24 5.86 2.63 -10.59
N PRO A 25 6.71 1.77 -11.19
CA PRO A 25 7.66 2.18 -12.20
C PRO A 25 7.04 2.44 -13.57
N VAL A 26 5.82 1.98 -13.83
CA VAL A 26 5.12 2.23 -15.11
C VAL A 26 4.62 3.67 -15.16
N GLU A 27 4.16 4.18 -14.02
CA GLU A 27 3.61 5.54 -13.88
C GLU A 27 4.63 6.56 -13.31
N ASP A 28 5.89 6.16 -13.08
CA ASP A 28 6.94 6.97 -12.43
C ASP A 28 6.47 7.61 -11.10
N LEU A 29 5.77 6.81 -10.28
CA LEU A 29 5.06 7.30 -9.11
C LEU A 29 5.46 6.53 -7.83
N VAL A 30 5.61 7.29 -6.75
CA VAL A 30 5.86 6.77 -5.40
C VAL A 30 4.79 7.30 -4.45
N PHE A 31 4.22 6.41 -3.65
CA PHE A 31 3.26 6.76 -2.61
C PHE A 31 3.77 6.36 -1.23
N VAL A 32 3.52 7.22 -0.24
CA VAL A 32 3.76 6.94 1.18
C VAL A 32 2.52 7.33 1.99
N GLY A 33 1.94 6.34 2.66
CA GLY A 33 0.81 6.52 3.58
C GLY A 33 1.27 6.36 5.01
N MET A 34 0.89 7.30 5.87
CA MET A 34 1.23 7.25 7.29
C MET A 34 0.01 7.52 8.16
N ILE A 35 -0.32 6.55 8.98
CA ILE A 35 -1.15 6.71 10.18
C ILE A 35 -0.41 6.04 11.33
N GLN A 36 -0.83 6.32 12.56
CA GLN A 36 -0.21 5.78 13.77
C GLN A 36 -1.25 4.99 14.56
N GLN A 37 -1.64 3.84 14.02
CA GLN A 37 -2.77 3.09 14.56
C GLN A 37 -2.50 1.59 14.54
N ARG A 38 -2.63 0.99 15.72
CA ARG A 38 -2.31 -0.42 15.99
C ARG A 38 -3.57 -1.20 16.34
N GLY A 39 -3.54 -2.50 16.12
CA GLY A 39 -4.60 -3.42 16.54
C GLY A 39 -5.85 -3.35 15.67
N ALA A 40 -6.99 -3.73 16.25
CA ALA A 40 -8.23 -4.01 15.52
C ALA A 40 -8.81 -2.83 14.72
N GLY A 41 -8.43 -1.58 15.02
CA GLY A 41 -8.87 -0.43 14.23
C GLY A 41 -8.15 -0.30 12.88
N ARG A 42 -7.09 -1.10 12.60
CA ARG A 42 -6.16 -0.83 11.50
C ARG A 42 -6.89 -1.04 10.18
N PRO A 43 -7.02 0.01 9.35
CA PRO A 43 -7.68 -0.14 8.07
C PRO A 43 -6.88 -1.09 7.18
N ASP A 44 -7.56 -1.70 6.21
CA ASP A 44 -6.88 -2.33 5.09
C ASP A 44 -6.26 -1.24 4.21
N VAL A 45 -5.01 -0.92 4.53
CA VAL A 45 -4.24 0.14 3.85
C VAL A 45 -4.01 -0.15 2.36
N ARG A 46 -4.04 -1.42 1.95
CA ARG A 46 -3.94 -1.75 0.53
C ARG A 46 -5.24 -1.41 -0.19
N SER A 47 -6.38 -1.70 0.42
CA SER A 47 -7.69 -1.33 -0.14
C SER A 47 -7.90 0.19 -0.20
N LEU A 48 -7.31 0.97 0.71
CA LEU A 48 -7.39 2.44 0.68
C LEU A 48 -6.59 3.08 -0.47
N SER A 49 -5.69 2.33 -1.10
CA SER A 49 -4.82 2.83 -2.18
C SER A 49 -5.37 2.56 -3.58
N ARG A 50 -6.55 1.93 -3.67
CA ARG A 50 -7.22 1.61 -4.93
C ARG A 50 -8.17 2.71 -5.36
#